data_AF-V5IAA7-F1
#
_entry.id   AF-V5IAA7-F1
#
_cell.length_a   1.000
_cell.length_b   1.000
_cell.length_c   1.000
_cell.angle_alpha   90.00
_cell.angle_beta   90.00
_cell.angle_gamma   90.00
#
_symmetry.space_group_name_H-M   'P 1'
#
loop_
_entity.id
_entity.type
_entity.pdbx_description
1 polymer ?
#
loop_
_entity_poly.entity_id
_entity_poly.type
_entity_poly.pdbx_seq_one_letter_code
_entity_poly.pdbx_strand_id
1 'polypeptide(L)'
;VKNFFPIEEKEEETPALPKNSKLPSCDKYSRTQLLLSGWQMVEENFPLPIKGLMERKYSGYVLTKDKYKDVTPFSPLFAIDCEMCRTSTGDLELTRISAVDESHKVFYDTLVKPDNKIV
;
A
#
# COMPACT_ATOMS: atom_id res chain seq x y z
N VAL A 1 1.01 12.37 -0.60
CA VAL A 1 0.03 11.26 -0.70
C VAL A 1 -1.41 11.76 -0.92
N LYS A 2 -1.90 12.74 -0.13
CA LYS A 2 -3.28 13.24 -0.22
C LYS A 2 -3.76 13.69 -1.61
N ASN A 3 -2.85 14.16 -2.48
CA ASN A 3 -3.23 14.68 -3.80
C ASN A 3 -3.42 13.61 -4.87
N PHE A 4 -3.10 12.34 -4.58
CA PHE A 4 -3.21 11.26 -5.56
C PHE A 4 -4.40 10.36 -5.27
N PHE A 5 -4.63 9.99 -4.01
CA PHE A 5 -5.69 9.06 -3.65
C PHE A 5 -7.00 9.78 -3.34
N PRO A 6 -8.17 9.16 -3.61
CA PRO A 6 -9.47 9.71 -3.22
C PRO A 6 -9.63 9.60 -1.71
N ILE A 7 -9.25 10.64 -0.97
CA ILE A 7 -9.40 10.70 0.49
C ILE A 7 -10.80 11.25 0.83
N GLU A 8 -11.48 10.65 1.80
CA GLU A 8 -12.74 11.17 2.36
C GLU A 8 -12.53 12.61 2.86
N GLU A 9 -13.44 13.51 2.47
CA GLU A 9 -13.46 14.87 3.02
C GLU A 9 -13.80 14.79 4.51
N LYS A 10 -13.08 15.54 5.33
CA LYS A 10 -13.39 15.62 6.76
C LYS A 10 -14.75 16.28 6.93
N GLU A 11 -15.68 15.61 7.61
CA GLU A 11 -16.77 16.32 8.28
C GLU A 11 -16.15 17.31 9.27
N GLU A 12 -16.68 18.53 9.38
CA GLU A 12 -16.19 19.57 10.29
C GLU A 12 -16.01 18.99 11.71
N GLU A 13 -14.76 18.75 12.13
CA GLU A 13 -14.49 18.08 13.40
C GLU A 13 -14.76 19.03 14.58
N THR A 14 -15.65 18.59 15.46
CA THR A 14 -15.65 18.86 16.91
C THR A 14 -14.23 18.96 17.49
N PRO A 15 -14.00 19.78 18.55
CA PRO A 15 -12.71 20.38 18.86
C PRO A 15 -11.59 19.35 19.03
N ALA A 16 -10.44 19.69 18.46
CA ALA A 16 -9.20 18.94 18.45
C ALA A 16 -8.93 18.21 19.78
N LEU A 17 -8.79 16.88 19.68
CA LEU A 17 -8.34 16.02 20.78
C LEU A 17 -7.01 16.56 21.36
N PRO A 18 -6.83 16.47 22.70
CA PRO A 18 -5.72 17.12 23.39
C PRO A 18 -4.35 16.60 22.91
N LYS A 19 -3.38 17.50 22.85
CA LYS A 19 -1.98 17.31 22.43
C LYS A 19 -1.16 16.43 23.38
N ASN A 20 -1.64 15.22 23.66
CA ASN A 20 -0.81 14.10 24.11
C ASN A 20 -0.97 13.01 23.06
N SER A 21 -0.10 13.02 22.05
CA SER A 21 -0.10 12.06 20.95
C SER A 21 0.14 10.66 21.48
N LYS A 22 -0.92 9.98 21.90
CA LYS A 22 -0.83 8.55 22.23
C LYS A 22 -0.47 7.84 20.94
N LEU A 23 0.64 7.11 20.97
CA LEU A 23 0.99 6.13 19.95
C LEU A 23 0.35 4.78 20.35
N PRO A 24 0.20 3.84 19.42
CA PRO A 24 0.02 2.44 19.79
C PRO A 24 1.11 2.01 20.77
N SER A 25 0.78 1.15 21.73
CA SER A 25 1.70 0.79 22.82
C SER A 25 2.99 0.11 22.37
N CYS A 26 2.96 -0.53 21.19
CA CYS A 26 4.10 -1.20 20.57
C CYS A 26 4.93 -0.28 19.66
N ASP A 27 4.52 0.96 19.43
CA ASP A 27 5.15 1.85 18.47
C ASP A 27 6.14 2.81 19.13
N LYS A 28 7.35 2.92 18.55
CA LYS A 28 8.36 3.89 18.99
C LYS A 28 8.12 5.30 18.45
N TYR A 29 7.41 5.43 17.33
CA TYR A 29 7.16 6.68 16.63
C TYR A 29 5.84 6.59 15.85
N SER A 30 5.32 7.74 15.39
CA SER A 30 4.05 7.76 14.65
C SER A 30 4.16 7.01 13.32
N ARG A 31 3.22 6.09 13.06
CA ARG A 31 3.10 5.39 11.76
C ARG A 31 2.96 6.34 10.58
N THR A 32 2.47 7.56 10.78
CA THR A 32 2.43 8.57 9.71
C THR A 32 3.81 8.98 9.20
N GLN A 33 4.87 8.75 9.97
CA GLN A 33 6.27 8.99 9.57
C GLN A 33 6.83 7.89 8.67
N LEU A 34 6.14 6.75 8.56
CA LEU A 34 6.51 5.63 7.69
C LEU A 34 6.00 5.80 6.25
N LEU A 35 5.23 6.86 5.98
CA LEU A 35 4.66 7.10 4.67
C LEU A 35 5.71 7.68 3.73
N LEU A 36 5.78 7.11 2.53
CA LEU A 36 6.47 7.75 1.41
C LEU A 36 5.78 9.07 1.05
N SER A 37 6.58 10.07 0.73
CA SER A 37 6.10 11.28 0.07
C SER A 37 5.54 10.92 -1.31
N GLY A 38 4.71 11.82 -1.85
CA GLY A 38 4.17 11.62 -3.19
C GLY A 38 5.25 11.51 -4.27
N TRP A 39 6.36 12.22 -4.11
CA TRP A 39 7.49 12.20 -5.02
C TRP A 39 8.25 10.87 -4.98
N GLN A 40 8.53 10.36 -3.78
CA GLN A 40 9.19 9.06 -3.61
C GLN A 40 8.39 7.93 -4.25
N MET A 41 7.06 7.95 -4.13
CA MET A 41 6.20 6.97 -4.81
C MET A 41 6.35 7.03 -6.34
N VAL A 42 6.50 8.23 -6.92
CA VAL A 42 6.72 8.41 -8.36
C VAL A 42 8.08 7.87 -8.79
N GLU A 43 9.14 8.20 -8.04
CA GLU A 43 10.50 7.72 -8.33
C GLU A 43 10.60 6.18 -8.27
N GLU A 44 9.93 5.57 -7.29
CA GLU A 44 9.86 4.11 -7.13
C GLU A 44 8.81 3.45 -8.05
N ASN A 45 8.30 4.17 -9.06
CA ASN A 45 7.35 3.65 -10.05
C ASN A 45 6.06 3.04 -9.48
N PHE A 46 5.56 3.56 -8.35
CA PHE A 46 4.28 3.10 -7.80
C PHE A 46 3.11 3.40 -8.76
N PRO A 47 2.11 2.50 -8.82
CA PRO A 47 0.90 2.69 -9.63
C PRO A 47 -0.03 3.73 -8.98
N LEU A 48 0.31 5.01 -9.16
CA LEU A 48 -0.48 6.12 -8.64
C LEU A 48 -1.64 6.46 -9.60
N PRO A 49 -2.85 6.76 -9.09
CA PRO A 49 -4.01 7.16 -9.89
C PRO A 49 -3.89 8.62 -10.40
N ILE A 50 -2.84 8.90 -11.16
CA ILE A 50 -2.55 10.20 -11.77
C ILE A 50 -3.03 10.19 -13.21
N LYS A 51 -3.96 11.10 -13.54
CA LYS A 51 -4.52 11.23 -14.89
C LYS A 51 -3.42 11.47 -15.93
N GLY A 52 -3.58 10.86 -17.11
CA GLY A 52 -2.68 11.06 -18.25
C GLY A 52 -1.78 9.85 -18.53
N LEU A 53 -0.46 10.06 -18.63
CA LEU A 53 0.47 9.00 -19.05
C LEU A 53 0.56 7.83 -18.05
N MET A 54 0.48 8.12 -16.75
CA MET A 54 0.54 7.08 -15.70
C MET A 54 -0.71 6.21 -15.68
N GLU A 55 -1.90 6.79 -15.88
CA GLU A 55 -3.17 6.08 -16.00
C GLU A 55 -3.14 4.97 -17.06
N ARG A 56 -2.51 5.23 -18.21
CA ARG A 56 -2.35 4.19 -19.26
C ARG A 56 -1.40 3.08 -18.84
N LYS A 57 -0.25 3.44 -18.26
CA LYS A 57 0.79 2.49 -17.81
C LYS A 57 0.23 1.52 -16.76
N TYR A 58 -0.66 2.00 -15.89
CA TYR A 58 -1.21 1.23 -14.78
C TYR A 58 -2.71 0.93 -14.95
N SER A 59 -3.20 0.84 -16.19
CA SER A 59 -4.62 0.63 -16.49
C SER A 59 -5.22 -0.67 -15.93
N GLY A 60 -4.39 -1.68 -15.65
CA GLY A 60 -4.81 -2.93 -14.99
C GLY A 60 -4.88 -2.86 -13.46
N TYR A 61 -4.45 -1.75 -12.85
CA TYR A 61 -4.48 -1.58 -11.39
C TYR A 61 -5.81 -0.98 -10.96
N VAL A 62 -6.37 -1.54 -9.90
CA VAL A 62 -7.61 -1.06 -9.28
C VAL A 62 -7.36 -0.63 -7.85
N LEU A 63 -8.02 0.44 -7.44
CA LEU A 63 -8.06 0.82 -6.04
C LEU A 63 -8.87 -0.20 -5.26
N THR A 64 -8.42 -0.53 -4.06
CA THR A 64 -9.12 -1.46 -3.16
C THR A 64 -10.39 -0.88 -2.55
N LYS A 65 -10.56 0.45 -2.58
CA LYS A 65 -11.73 1.18 -2.08
C LYS A 65 -11.99 2.41 -2.95
N ASP A 66 -13.25 2.82 -3.03
CA ASP A 66 -13.64 4.06 -3.75
C ASP A 66 -13.13 5.32 -3.07
N LYS A 67 -13.10 5.32 -1.73
CA LYS A 67 -12.54 6.38 -0.89
C LYS A 67 -11.75 5.80 0.28
N TYR A 68 -10.76 6.56 0.74
CA TYR A 68 -9.87 6.19 1.84
C TYR A 68 -9.94 7.21 2.96
N LYS A 69 -9.71 6.75 4.20
CA LYS A 69 -9.51 7.63 5.35
C LYS A 69 -8.06 8.09 5.40
N ASP A 70 -7.83 9.25 6.03
CA ASP A 70 -6.48 9.70 6.35
C ASP A 70 -5.74 8.66 7.21
N VAL A 71 -4.46 8.44 6.89
CA VAL A 71 -3.59 7.60 7.72
C VAL A 71 -3.31 8.33 9.03
N THR A 72 -3.45 7.60 10.13
CA THR A 72 -3.24 8.05 11.50
C THR A 72 -2.14 7.23 12.18
N PRO A 73 -1.62 7.66 13.35
CA PRO A 73 -0.69 6.85 14.12
C PRO A 73 -1.24 5.47 14.54
N PHE A 74 -2.57 5.26 14.48
CA PHE A 74 -3.25 4.02 14.83
C PHE A 74 -3.73 3.21 13.62
N SER A 75 -3.36 3.63 12.40
CA SER A 75 -3.73 2.86 11.20
C SER A 75 -3.06 1.49 11.22
N PRO A 76 -3.78 0.41 10.81
CA PRO A 76 -3.24 -0.93 10.85
C PRO A 76 -2.02 -1.07 9.92
N LEU A 77 -1.06 -1.88 10.33
CA LEU A 77 0.07 -2.27 9.49
C LEU A 77 -0.17 -3.65 8.88
N PHE A 78 0.27 -3.82 7.65
CA PHE A 78 0.27 -5.09 6.95
C PHE A 78 1.67 -5.35 6.41
N ALA A 79 2.15 -6.57 6.57
CA ALA A 79 3.38 -7.01 5.91
C ALA A 79 3.00 -7.85 4.69
N ILE A 80 3.73 -7.65 3.60
CA ILE A 80 3.55 -8.34 2.33
C ILE A 80 4.90 -8.94 1.96
N ASP A 81 4.87 -10.19 1.54
CA ASP A 81 6.03 -10.89 0.99
C ASP A 81 5.64 -11.62 -0.30
N CYS A 82 6.61 -11.73 -1.20
CA CYS A 82 6.41 -12.24 -2.54
C CYS A 82 7.49 -13.26 -2.89
N GLU A 83 7.08 -14.41 -3.42
CA GLU A 83 8.00 -15.36 -4.03
C GLU A 83 8.00 -15.16 -5.54
N MET A 84 9.19 -15.24 -6.14
CA MET A 84 9.37 -15.07 -7.58
C MET A 84 10.22 -16.21 -8.15
N CYS A 85 10.03 -16.53 -9.43
CA CYS A 85 10.84 -17.51 -10.14
C CYS A 85 11.34 -16.94 -11.46
N ARG A 86 12.52 -17.42 -11.89
CA ARG A 86 13.04 -17.10 -13.22
C ARG A 86 12.18 -17.80 -14.26
N THR A 87 11.87 -17.10 -15.34
CA THR A 87 11.09 -17.64 -16.44
C THR A 87 11.90 -17.71 -17.73
N SER A 88 11.30 -18.24 -18.79
CA SER A 88 11.92 -18.41 -20.10
C SER A 88 12.35 -17.11 -20.76
N THR A 89 11.87 -15.94 -20.30
CA THR A 89 12.36 -14.63 -20.75
C THR A 89 13.69 -14.25 -20.10
N GLY A 90 14.07 -14.94 -19.02
CA GLY A 90 15.21 -14.59 -18.17
C GLY A 90 14.84 -13.67 -17.01
N ASP A 91 13.61 -13.15 -16.96
CA ASP A 91 13.16 -12.27 -15.88
C ASP A 91 12.57 -13.05 -14.70
N LEU A 92 12.45 -12.38 -13.55
CA LEU A 92 11.74 -12.92 -12.39
C LEU A 92 10.25 -12.56 -12.49
N GLU A 93 9.38 -13.55 -12.34
CA GLU A 93 7.93 -13.35 -12.29
C GLU A 93 7.35 -13.88 -10.97
N LEU A 94 6.28 -13.23 -10.50
CA LEU A 94 5.60 -13.55 -9.25
C LEU A 94 4.98 -14.95 -9.29
N THR A 95 5.25 -15.76 -8.28
CA THR A 95 4.71 -17.13 -8.13
C THR A 95 3.88 -17.32 -6.87
N ARG A 96 4.06 -16.47 -5.85
CA ARG A 96 3.24 -16.45 -4.64
C ARG A 96 3.24 -15.06 -4.03
N ILE A 97 2.12 -14.71 -3.42
CA ILE A 97 1.97 -13.52 -2.59
C ILE A 97 1.36 -13.93 -1.27
N SER A 98 1.91 -13.42 -0.17
CA SER A 98 1.37 -13.60 1.17
C SER A 98 1.29 -12.25 1.88
N ALA A 99 0.21 -12.03 2.63
CA ALA A 99 0.01 -10.83 3.44
C ALA A 99 -0.49 -11.20 4.84
N VAL A 100 0.10 -10.54 5.84
CA VAL A 100 -0.19 -10.74 7.26
C VAL A 100 -0.56 -9.44 7.96
N ASP A 101 -1.42 -9.53 8.96
CA ASP A 101 -1.76 -8.41 9.83
C ASP A 101 -0.84 -8.31 11.05
N GLU A 102 -1.06 -7.30 11.90
CA GLU A 102 -0.27 -7.04 13.11
C GLU A 102 -0.38 -8.12 14.20
N SER A 103 -1.38 -9.01 14.09
CA SER A 103 -1.52 -10.17 14.97
C SER A 103 -0.81 -11.41 14.39
N HIS A 104 0.01 -11.22 13.36
CA HIS A 104 0.66 -12.27 12.57
C HIS A 104 -0.32 -13.25 11.91
N LYS A 105 -1.58 -12.83 11.71
CA LYS A 105 -2.56 -13.65 11.02
C LYS A 105 -2.41 -13.46 9.51
N VAL A 106 -2.23 -14.57 8.81
CA VAL A 106 -2.29 -14.61 7.34
C VAL A 106 -3.73 -14.37 6.91
N PHE A 107 -3.97 -13.28 6.17
CA PHE A 107 -5.29 -12.96 5.63
C PHE A 107 -5.36 -13.08 4.11
N TYR A 108 -4.20 -13.18 3.44
CA TYR A 108 -4.11 -13.42 2.01
C TYR A 108 -2.86 -14.28 1.73
N ASP A 109 -3.04 -15.42 1.08
CA ASP A 109 -1.93 -16.29 0.67
C ASP A 109 -2.35 -17.07 -0.58
N THR A 110 -1.76 -16.73 -1.72
CA THR A 110 -2.23 -17.20 -3.02
C THR A 110 -1.06 -17.49 -3.94
N LEU A 111 -1.11 -18.65 -4.61
CA LEU A 111 -0.22 -18.98 -5.71
C LEU A 111 -0.61 -18.18 -6.96
N VAL A 112 0.40 -17.68 -7.65
CA VAL A 112 0.26 -16.93 -8.90
C VAL A 112 0.88 -17.79 -10.00
N LYS A 113 0.17 -17.92 -11.12
CA LYS A 113 0.71 -18.58 -12.31
C LYS A 113 1.42 -17.51 -13.15
N PRO A 114 2.75 -17.59 -13.35
CA PRO A 114 3.43 -16.69 -14.27
C PRO A 114 2.93 -16.86 -15.70
N ASP A 115 3.00 -15.79 -16.48
CA ASP A 115 2.62 -15.81 -17.89
C ASP A 115 3.65 -16.61 -18.71
N ASN A 116 4.93 -16.53 -18.31
CA ASN A 116 6.02 -17.23 -18.96
C ASN A 116 6.35 -18.56 -18.27
N LYS A 117 6.95 -19.47 -19.02
CA LYS A 117 7.33 -20.79 -18.49
C LYS A 117 8.46 -20.63 -17.47
N ILE A 118 8.29 -21.19 -16.28
CA ILE A 118 9.34 -21.26 -15.25
C ILE A 118 10.49 -22.17 -15.72
N VAL A 119 11.75 -21.78 -15.46
CA VAL A 119 12.98 -22.50 -15.86
C VAL A 119 13.95 -22.76 -14.71
#